data_AF-A0AAD7JNH4-F1
#
_entry.id   AF-A0AAD7JNH4-F1
#
_cell.length_a   1.000
_cell.length_b   1.000
_cell.length_c   1.000
_cell.angle_alpha   90.00
_cell.angle_beta   90.00
_cell.angle_gamma   90.00
#
_symmetry.space_group_name_H-M   'P 1'
#
loop_
_entity.id
_entity.type
_entity.pdbx_description
1 polymer ?
#
loop_
_entity_poly.entity_id
_entity_poly.type
_entity_poly.pdbx_seq_one_letter_code
_entity_poly.pdbx_strand_id
1 'polypeptide(L)'
;DIFTHFEGLEKAGTLPDMETLLPMARKLYRTYGTARGREHAIYDTGSTSEWAQTAPLGSVWKSAESETATRKPRKRKEKPPPKPCKGDFVLAQEVDFIRDGLNSRKLTTAVARGDIGRMYECIKYLLFTFGGSTHTNYINYVLETVMNLELECSPGLKVALLRGLVWTLTGLTDHYEEGDFIVEFFNRLLE
;
A
#
# COMPACT_ATOMS: atom_id res chain seq x y z
N ASP A 1 18.96 4.57 -13.37
CA ASP A 1 18.83 4.53 -11.91
C ASP A 1 18.52 5.94 -11.40
N ILE A 2 17.69 6.05 -10.36
CA ILE A 2 17.26 7.35 -9.81
C ILE A 2 18.45 8.08 -9.16
N PHE A 3 19.36 7.36 -8.52
CA PHE A 3 20.53 7.97 -7.88
C PHE A 3 21.46 8.59 -8.92
N THR A 4 21.80 7.86 -9.98
CA THR A 4 22.61 8.39 -11.09
C THR A 4 21.99 9.62 -11.76
N HIS A 5 20.66 9.69 -11.85
CA HIS A 5 19.97 10.86 -12.40
C HIS A 5 20.18 12.11 -11.53
N PHE A 6 19.99 11.99 -10.22
CA PHE A 6 20.18 13.12 -9.30
C PHE A 6 21.66 13.51 -9.13
N GLU A 7 22.59 12.55 -9.16
CA GLU A 7 24.03 12.84 -9.22
C GLU A 7 24.40 13.65 -10.49
N GLY A 8 23.76 13.35 -11.62
CA GLY A 8 23.92 14.12 -12.86
C GLY A 8 23.40 15.55 -12.74
N LEU A 9 22.24 15.74 -12.12
CA LEU A 9 21.65 17.05 -11.88
C LEU A 9 22.48 17.89 -10.90
N GLU A 10 23.03 17.26 -9.86
CA GLU A 10 23.93 17.92 -8.91
C GLU A 10 25.21 18.41 -9.62
N LYS A 11 25.83 17.57 -10.45
CA LYS A 11 27.01 17.97 -11.26
C LYS A 11 26.71 19.11 -12.24
N ALA A 12 25.48 19.17 -12.75
CA ALA A 12 25.01 20.24 -13.63
C ALA A 12 24.60 21.52 -12.87
N GLY A 13 24.56 21.50 -11.53
CA GLY A 13 24.09 22.62 -10.72
C GLY A 13 22.59 22.90 -10.86
N THR A 14 21.81 21.93 -11.36
CA THR A 14 20.37 22.04 -11.61
C THR A 14 19.55 21.14 -10.68
N LEU A 15 20.05 20.89 -9.47
CA LEU A 15 19.35 20.06 -8.50
C LEU A 15 18.06 20.77 -8.03
N PRO A 16 16.88 20.13 -8.13
CA PRO A 16 15.63 20.72 -7.66
C PRO A 16 15.68 20.95 -6.15
N ASP A 17 15.14 22.07 -5.69
CA ASP A 17 14.96 22.33 -4.27
C ASP A 17 13.74 21.58 -3.71
N MET A 18 13.63 21.58 -2.37
CA MET A 18 12.49 20.96 -1.69
C MET A 18 11.16 21.63 -2.02
N GLU A 19 11.16 22.94 -2.29
CA GLU A 19 9.95 23.69 -2.65
C GLU A 19 9.38 23.25 -4.00
N THR A 20 10.25 22.79 -4.91
CA THR A 20 9.88 22.22 -6.21
C THR A 20 9.46 20.75 -6.06
N LEU A 21 10.18 19.97 -5.26
CA LEU A 21 9.92 18.53 -5.11
C LEU A 21 8.64 18.22 -4.34
N LEU A 22 8.31 18.99 -3.30
CA LEU A 22 7.14 18.73 -2.45
C LEU A 22 5.80 18.81 -3.21
N PRO A 23 5.54 19.83 -4.05
CA PRO A 23 4.36 19.86 -4.91
C PRO A 23 4.28 18.67 -5.87
N MET A 24 5.41 18.26 -6.46
CA MET A 24 5.46 17.10 -7.36
C MET A 24 5.14 15.80 -6.61
N ALA A 25 5.75 15.58 -5.45
CA ALA A 25 5.47 14.42 -4.61
C ALA A 25 4.00 14.39 -4.16
N ARG A 26 3.43 15.54 -3.81
CA ARG A 26 2.00 15.66 -3.46
C ARG A 26 1.11 15.34 -4.64
N LYS A 27 1.47 15.81 -5.85
CA LYS A 27 0.75 15.48 -7.08
C LYS A 27 0.78 13.97 -7.32
N LEU A 28 1.96 13.36 -7.32
CA LEU A 28 2.13 11.90 -7.47
C LEU A 28 1.37 11.11 -6.40
N TYR A 29 1.41 11.52 -5.15
CA TYR A 29 0.67 10.86 -4.08
C TYR A 29 -0.85 10.94 -4.29
N ARG A 30 -1.38 12.12 -4.64
CA ARG A 30 -2.81 12.28 -4.95
C ARG A 30 -3.21 11.42 -6.14
N THR A 31 -2.34 11.31 -7.14
CA THR A 31 -2.57 10.51 -8.33
C THR A 31 -2.53 9.01 -8.02
N TYR A 32 -1.43 8.51 -7.48
CA TYR A 32 -1.17 7.08 -7.41
C TYR A 32 -1.28 6.46 -6.02
N GLY A 33 -1.44 7.27 -4.97
CA GLY A 33 -1.43 6.82 -3.57
C GLY A 33 -2.76 7.00 -2.83
N THR A 34 -3.86 7.31 -3.52
CA THR A 34 -5.17 7.56 -2.87
C THR A 34 -6.32 6.78 -3.52
N ALA A 35 -7.35 6.50 -2.72
CA ALA A 35 -8.60 5.91 -3.23
C ALA A 35 -9.26 6.77 -4.32
N ARG A 36 -9.15 8.10 -4.21
CA ARG A 36 -9.64 9.02 -5.23
C ARG A 36 -8.89 8.86 -6.56
N GLY A 37 -7.58 8.64 -6.52
CA GLY A 37 -6.79 8.36 -7.71
C GLY A 37 -7.25 7.09 -8.44
N ARG A 38 -7.60 6.06 -7.67
CA ARG A 38 -8.18 4.82 -8.21
C ARG A 38 -9.55 5.08 -8.86
N GLU A 39 -10.43 5.82 -8.19
CA GLU A 39 -11.75 6.16 -8.75
C GLU A 39 -11.61 6.94 -10.07
N HIS A 40 -10.69 7.90 -10.12
CA HIS A 40 -10.40 8.63 -11.34
C HIS A 40 -9.89 7.72 -12.46
N ALA A 41 -9.01 6.77 -12.18
CA ALA A 41 -8.58 5.79 -13.17
C ALA A 41 -9.75 4.96 -13.75
N ILE A 42 -10.77 4.64 -12.95
CA ILE A 42 -11.93 3.83 -13.37
C ILE A 42 -12.99 4.67 -14.12
N TYR A 43 -13.22 5.91 -13.71
CA TYR A 43 -14.38 6.69 -14.17
C TYR A 43 -14.01 7.93 -15.00
N ASP A 44 -12.84 8.54 -14.77
CA ASP A 44 -12.42 9.79 -15.40
C ASP A 44 -11.58 9.53 -16.66
N THR A 45 -12.31 9.23 -17.73
CA THR A 45 -11.76 8.87 -19.06
C THR A 45 -11.77 10.02 -20.06
N GLY A 46 -12.23 11.19 -19.64
CA GLY A 46 -12.34 12.37 -20.48
C GLY A 46 -11.01 13.11 -20.56
N SER A 47 -10.57 13.49 -21.77
CA SER A 47 -9.31 14.21 -21.98
C SER A 47 -9.26 15.62 -21.37
N THR A 48 -10.39 16.13 -20.88
CA THR A 48 -10.54 17.51 -20.39
C THR A 48 -10.35 17.64 -18.87
N SER A 49 -10.27 16.56 -18.11
CA SER A 49 -10.09 16.63 -16.66
C SER A 49 -8.63 16.91 -16.27
N GLU A 50 -8.43 17.54 -15.11
CA GLU A 50 -7.10 17.73 -14.50
C GLU A 50 -6.38 16.39 -14.28
N TRP A 51 -7.17 15.33 -14.04
CA TRP A 51 -6.68 13.96 -13.94
C TRP A 51 -6.05 13.47 -15.23
N ALA A 52 -6.74 13.61 -16.37
CA ALA A 52 -6.25 13.19 -17.67
C ALA A 52 -4.96 13.91 -18.10
N GLN A 53 -4.73 15.13 -17.58
CA GLN A 53 -3.45 15.83 -17.76
C GLN A 53 -2.33 15.26 -16.90
N THR A 54 -2.66 14.62 -15.78
CA THR A 54 -1.69 14.08 -14.82
C THR A 54 -1.32 12.63 -15.14
N ALA A 55 -2.30 11.81 -15.51
CA ALA A 55 -2.12 10.44 -15.97
C ALA A 55 -2.74 10.30 -17.37
N PRO A 56 -2.02 10.73 -18.43
CA PRO A 56 -2.55 10.70 -19.78
C PRO A 56 -2.75 9.27 -20.27
N LEU A 57 -3.78 9.08 -21.10
CA LEU A 57 -4.03 7.80 -21.77
C LEU A 57 -2.80 7.41 -22.60
N GLY A 58 -2.29 6.21 -22.36
CA GLY A 58 -1.19 5.64 -23.12
C GLY A 58 -1.56 5.40 -24.59
N SER A 59 -0.54 5.25 -25.44
CA SER A 59 -0.74 4.78 -26.81
C SER A 59 -1.25 3.34 -26.83
N VAL A 60 -2.04 2.99 -27.85
CA VAL A 60 -2.51 1.60 -28.06
C VAL A 60 -1.32 0.65 -28.01
N TRP A 61 -1.38 -0.33 -27.11
CA TRP A 61 -0.35 -1.37 -27.01
C TRP A 61 -0.28 -2.15 -28.32
N LYS A 62 0.82 -2.01 -29.06
CA LYS A 62 1.12 -2.87 -30.20
C LYS A 62 1.84 -4.08 -29.64
N SER A 63 1.11 -5.18 -29.46
CA SER A 63 1.73 -6.47 -29.18
C SER A 63 2.79 -6.72 -30.25
N ALA A 64 4.04 -6.92 -29.84
CA ALA A 64 4.97 -7.65 -30.70
C ALA A 64 4.29 -8.98 -31.03
N GLU A 65 4.20 -9.31 -32.31
CA GLU A 65 3.55 -10.51 -32.79
C GLU A 65 4.09 -11.71 -32.00
N SER A 66 3.22 -12.32 -31.18
CA SER A 66 3.59 -13.47 -30.37
C SER A 66 3.89 -14.62 -31.33
N GLU A 67 5.16 -14.94 -31.49
CA GLU A 67 5.60 -16.20 -32.07
C GLU A 67 4.89 -17.36 -31.34
N THR A 68 4.03 -18.02 -32.11
CA THR A 68 3.53 -19.40 -31.96
C THR A 68 3.74 -20.09 -30.60
N ALA A 69 2.76 -20.02 -29.72
CA ALA A 69 2.58 -20.99 -28.64
C ALA A 69 1.20 -21.67 -28.77
N THR A 70 1.16 -22.79 -29.49
CA THR A 70 0.02 -23.70 -29.62
C THR A 70 -0.28 -24.39 -28.28
N ARG A 71 -0.98 -23.70 -27.38
CA ARG A 71 -1.59 -24.32 -26.19
C ARG A 71 -3.04 -24.70 -26.46
N LYS A 72 -3.34 -26.00 -26.30
CA LYS A 72 -4.70 -26.57 -26.48
C LYS A 72 -5.72 -25.88 -25.58
N PRO A 73 -6.95 -25.60 -26.08
CA PRO A 73 -7.96 -24.88 -25.32
C PRO A 73 -8.54 -25.75 -24.21
N ARG A 74 -8.33 -25.36 -22.95
CA ARG A 74 -9.07 -25.90 -21.80
C ARG A 74 -10.47 -25.27 -21.83
N LYS A 75 -11.53 -26.10 -21.91
CA LYS A 75 -12.94 -25.65 -21.83
C LYS A 75 -13.16 -24.89 -20.52
N ARG A 76 -13.11 -23.55 -20.58
CA ARG A 76 -13.44 -22.66 -19.48
C ARG A 76 -14.91 -22.27 -19.67
N LYS A 77 -15.73 -22.41 -18.62
CA LYS A 77 -17.13 -21.94 -18.64
C LYS A 77 -17.13 -20.47 -19.08
N GLU A 78 -17.85 -20.17 -20.17
CA GLU A 78 -18.00 -18.80 -20.67
C GLU A 78 -18.64 -17.95 -19.57
N LYS A 79 -17.85 -17.04 -19.01
CA LYS A 79 -18.40 -15.97 -18.19
C LYS A 79 -19.13 -15.01 -19.14
N PRO A 80 -20.25 -14.40 -18.70
CA PRO A 80 -20.94 -13.39 -19.49
C PRO A 80 -19.94 -12.32 -19.94
N PRO A 81 -20.14 -11.73 -21.13
CA PRO A 81 -19.24 -10.71 -21.66
C PRO A 81 -19.08 -9.63 -20.59
N PRO A 82 -17.84 -9.29 -20.20
CA PRO A 82 -17.60 -8.26 -19.21
C PRO A 82 -18.25 -6.97 -19.71
N LYS A 83 -18.98 -6.28 -18.82
CA LYS A 83 -19.56 -4.98 -19.14
C LYS A 83 -18.45 -4.09 -19.72
N PRO A 84 -18.70 -3.34 -20.81
CA PRO A 84 -17.71 -2.45 -21.37
C PRO A 84 -17.33 -1.42 -20.32
N CYS A 85 -16.14 -1.59 -19.77
CA CYS A 85 -15.55 -0.71 -18.80
C CYS A 85 -14.98 0.50 -19.54
N LYS A 86 -15.37 1.71 -19.11
CA LYS A 86 -14.89 2.93 -19.75
C LYS A 86 -13.45 3.27 -19.35
N GLY A 87 -13.04 2.97 -18.11
CA GLY A 87 -11.74 3.35 -17.55
C GLY A 87 -10.65 2.30 -17.56
N ASP A 88 -9.50 2.70 -17.02
CA ASP A 88 -8.28 1.90 -16.94
C ASP A 88 -8.22 1.13 -15.62
N PHE A 89 -8.63 -0.14 -15.70
CA PHE A 89 -8.60 -1.06 -14.56
C PHE A 89 -7.19 -1.50 -14.18
N VAL A 90 -6.25 -1.51 -15.12
CA VAL A 90 -4.86 -1.88 -14.84
C VAL A 90 -4.24 -0.77 -13.99
N LEU A 91 -4.38 0.48 -14.42
CA LEU A 91 -3.94 1.63 -13.62
C LEU A 91 -4.64 1.66 -12.26
N ALA A 92 -5.96 1.45 -12.21
CA ALA A 92 -6.68 1.42 -10.94
C ALA A 92 -6.13 0.36 -9.97
N GLN A 93 -5.78 -0.82 -10.48
CA GLN A 93 -5.20 -1.90 -9.68
C GLN A 93 -3.76 -1.56 -9.24
N GLU A 94 -2.97 -0.92 -10.09
CA GLU A 94 -1.64 -0.41 -9.72
C GLU A 94 -1.72 0.66 -8.62
N VAL A 95 -2.71 1.56 -8.68
CA VAL A 95 -2.96 2.54 -7.62
C VAL A 95 -3.29 1.87 -6.29
N ASP A 96 -4.15 0.84 -6.30
CA ASP A 96 -4.43 0.04 -5.09
C ASP A 96 -3.13 -0.59 -4.55
N PHE A 97 -2.31 -1.19 -5.42
CA PHE A 97 -1.04 -1.79 -5.04
C PHE A 97 -0.07 -0.77 -4.40
N ILE A 98 0.10 0.41 -5.01
CA ILE A 98 0.96 1.48 -4.48
C ILE A 98 0.43 1.94 -3.11
N ARG A 99 -0.88 2.12 -2.97
CA ARG A 99 -1.50 2.55 -1.71
C ARG A 99 -1.26 1.54 -0.60
N ASP A 100 -1.41 0.25 -0.87
CA ASP A 100 -1.17 -0.81 0.10
C ASP A 100 0.32 -0.91 0.46
N GLY A 101 1.22 -0.76 -0.52
CA GLY A 101 2.66 -0.65 -0.28
C GLY A 101 3.05 0.55 0.59
N LEU A 102 2.42 1.71 0.38
CA LEU A 102 2.60 2.89 1.23
C LEU A 102 2.11 2.65 2.66
N ASN A 103 1.00 1.93 2.85
CA ASN A 103 0.53 1.56 4.18
C ASN A 103 1.48 0.58 4.87
N SER A 104 1.96 -0.44 4.16
CA SER A 104 2.96 -1.39 4.67
C SER A 104 4.24 -0.67 5.12
N ARG A 105 4.78 0.23 4.29
CA ARG A 105 5.97 1.01 4.67
C ARG A 105 5.72 1.91 5.89
N LYS A 106 4.53 2.52 5.99
CA LYS A 106 4.14 3.33 7.16
C LYS A 106 4.07 2.47 8.41
N LEU A 107 3.49 1.27 8.32
CA LEU A 107 3.41 0.32 9.42
C LEU A 107 4.81 -0.07 9.90
N THR A 108 5.69 -0.53 9.00
CA THR A 108 7.08 -0.89 9.37
C THR A 108 7.85 0.29 9.99
N THR A 109 7.69 1.49 9.44
CA THR A 109 8.35 2.68 10.01
C THR A 109 7.79 3.04 11.39
N ALA A 110 6.49 2.86 11.60
CA ALA A 110 5.86 3.10 12.90
C ALA A 110 6.31 2.06 13.93
N VAL A 111 6.37 0.78 13.54
CA VAL A 111 6.90 -0.30 14.37
C VAL A 111 8.34 0.00 14.78
N ALA A 112 9.24 0.25 13.82
CA ALA A 112 10.65 0.53 14.10
C ALA A 112 10.83 1.67 15.12
N ARG A 113 10.03 2.73 15.00
CA ARG A 113 10.04 3.90 15.90
C ARG A 113 9.33 3.70 17.23
N GLY A 114 8.64 2.58 17.43
CA GLY A 114 7.76 2.37 18.58
C GLY A 114 6.54 3.31 18.59
N ASP A 115 6.15 3.89 17.44
CA ASP A 115 4.96 4.75 17.30
C ASP A 115 3.70 3.87 17.20
N ILE A 116 3.31 3.36 18.35
CA ILE A 116 2.18 2.45 18.54
C ILE A 116 0.86 3.07 18.06
N GLY A 117 0.69 4.38 18.25
CA GLY A 117 -0.51 5.08 17.79
C GLY A 117 -0.65 5.01 16.27
N ARG A 118 0.42 5.35 15.55
CA ARG A 118 0.43 5.26 14.09
C ARG A 118 0.35 3.81 13.58
N MET A 119 1.00 2.87 14.25
CA MET A 119 0.89 1.44 13.94
C MET A 119 -0.58 0.99 14.03
N TYR A 120 -1.29 1.39 15.09
CA TYR A 120 -2.69 1.04 15.27
C TYR A 120 -3.61 1.68 14.22
N GLU A 121 -3.35 2.92 13.79
CA GLU A 121 -4.07 3.52 12.64
C GLU A 121 -3.85 2.71 11.34
N CYS A 122 -2.63 2.22 11.11
CA CYS A 122 -2.33 1.33 9.98
C CYS A 122 -3.09 -0.01 10.07
N ILE A 123 -3.25 -0.58 11.28
CA ILE A 123 -4.04 -1.81 11.49
C ILE A 123 -5.53 -1.56 11.20
N LYS A 124 -6.10 -0.44 11.66
CA LYS A 124 -7.48 -0.07 11.30
C LYS A 124 -7.66 0.08 9.79
N TYR A 125 -6.67 0.59 9.09
CA TYR A 125 -6.70 0.67 7.64
C TYR A 125 -6.70 -0.75 7.00
N LEU A 126 -5.91 -1.69 7.52
CA LEU A 126 -5.87 -3.08 7.03
C LEU A 126 -7.24 -3.78 7.11
N LEU A 127 -8.09 -3.42 8.09
CA LEU A 127 -9.46 -3.93 8.17
C LEU A 127 -10.23 -3.72 6.86
N PHE A 128 -10.13 -2.54 6.28
CA PHE A 128 -10.83 -2.21 5.03
C PHE A 128 -10.17 -2.88 3.82
N THR A 129 -8.84 -2.97 3.81
CA THR A 129 -8.10 -3.71 2.76
C THR A 129 -8.51 -5.17 2.74
N PHE A 130 -8.52 -5.84 3.90
CA PHE A 130 -8.99 -7.22 3.99
C PHE A 130 -10.48 -7.33 3.69
N GLY A 131 -11.28 -6.34 4.11
CA GLY A 131 -12.71 -6.23 3.82
C GLY A 131 -13.06 -6.32 2.35
N GLY A 132 -12.19 -5.79 1.48
CA GLY A 132 -12.32 -5.87 0.02
C GLY A 132 -11.76 -7.15 -0.61
N SER A 133 -11.19 -8.06 0.17
CA SER A 133 -10.50 -9.27 -0.32
C SER A 133 -11.32 -10.55 -0.08
N THR A 134 -10.83 -11.69 -0.54
CA THR A 134 -11.41 -13.02 -0.23
C THR A 134 -10.92 -13.60 1.10
N HIS A 135 -10.13 -12.85 1.88
CA HIS A 135 -9.44 -13.33 3.07
C HIS A 135 -10.24 -13.05 4.36
N THR A 136 -11.39 -13.70 4.52
CA THR A 136 -12.34 -13.43 5.62
C THR A 136 -11.78 -13.65 7.02
N ASN A 137 -10.86 -14.61 7.19
CA ASN A 137 -10.23 -14.88 8.48
C ASN A 137 -9.44 -13.65 9.00
N TYR A 138 -8.74 -12.94 8.11
CA TYR A 138 -7.97 -11.76 8.47
C TYR A 138 -8.88 -10.58 8.79
N ILE A 139 -10.01 -10.43 8.08
CA ILE A 139 -11.02 -9.42 8.41
C ILE A 139 -11.53 -9.65 9.82
N ASN A 140 -11.98 -10.88 10.12
CA ASN A 140 -12.57 -11.20 11.42
C ASN A 140 -11.58 -10.95 12.54
N TYR A 141 -10.34 -11.41 12.39
CA TYR A 141 -9.28 -11.19 13.37
C TYR A 141 -9.00 -9.70 13.62
N VAL A 142 -8.82 -8.90 12.57
CA VAL A 142 -8.55 -7.46 12.72
C VAL A 142 -9.76 -6.73 13.28
N LEU A 143 -10.98 -7.09 12.85
CA LEU A 143 -12.22 -6.51 13.36
C LEU A 143 -12.38 -6.78 14.85
N GLU A 144 -12.24 -8.03 15.27
CA GLU A 144 -12.32 -8.42 16.68
C GLU A 144 -11.25 -7.69 17.50
N THR A 145 -10.01 -7.61 17.01
CA THR A 145 -8.94 -6.86 17.67
C THR A 145 -9.30 -5.39 17.86
N VAL A 146 -9.81 -4.72 16.81
CA VAL A 146 -10.21 -3.31 16.89
C VAL A 146 -11.41 -3.13 17.83
N MET A 147 -12.41 -4.01 17.78
CA MET A 147 -13.59 -3.95 18.66
C MET A 147 -13.20 -4.15 20.12
N ASN A 148 -12.35 -5.13 20.42
CA ASN A 148 -11.86 -5.37 21.78
C ASN A 148 -11.12 -4.14 22.30
N LEU A 149 -10.27 -3.50 21.48
CA LEU A 149 -9.51 -2.32 21.87
C LEU A 149 -10.34 -1.05 22.02
N GLU A 150 -11.38 -0.84 21.19
CA GLU A 150 -12.20 0.37 21.21
C GLU A 150 -13.41 0.30 22.15
N LEU A 151 -14.02 -0.88 22.31
CA LEU A 151 -15.32 -1.03 22.98
C LEU A 151 -15.23 -1.82 24.29
N GLU A 152 -14.29 -2.77 24.41
CA GLU A 152 -14.23 -3.66 25.58
C GLU A 152 -13.10 -3.29 26.55
N CYS A 153 -11.99 -2.75 26.04
CA CYS A 153 -10.85 -2.36 26.86
C CYS A 153 -11.08 -1.04 27.60
N SER A 154 -10.72 -1.01 28.87
CA SER A 154 -10.53 0.27 29.57
C SER A 154 -9.39 1.06 28.91
N PRO A 155 -9.36 2.40 29.00
CA PRO A 155 -8.29 3.20 28.40
C PRO A 155 -6.87 2.77 28.82
N GLY A 156 -6.70 2.39 30.10
CA GLY A 156 -5.43 1.89 30.61
C GLY A 156 -5.04 0.54 30.02
N LEU A 157 -6.00 -0.39 29.91
CA LEU A 157 -5.78 -1.71 29.31
C LEU A 157 -5.46 -1.59 27.81
N LYS A 158 -6.17 -0.73 27.07
CA LYS A 158 -5.89 -0.46 25.65
C LYS A 158 -4.44 -0.03 25.45
N VAL A 159 -3.96 0.93 26.24
CA VAL A 159 -2.57 1.40 26.17
C VAL A 159 -1.58 0.29 26.53
N ALA A 160 -1.89 -0.53 27.55
CA ALA A 160 -1.03 -1.64 27.95
C ALA A 160 -0.92 -2.70 26.84
N LEU A 161 -2.05 -3.12 26.26
CA LEU A 161 -2.08 -4.10 25.16
C LEU A 161 -1.34 -3.57 23.93
N LEU A 162 -1.62 -2.34 23.51
CA LEU A 162 -0.97 -1.72 22.36
C LEU A 162 0.54 -1.55 22.55
N ARG A 163 1.00 -1.23 23.77
CA ARG A 163 2.44 -1.25 24.12
C ARG A 163 3.03 -2.64 24.11
N GLY A 164 2.24 -3.66 24.42
CA GLY A 164 2.66 -5.07 24.35
C GLY A 164 2.86 -5.59 22.92
N LEU A 165 2.41 -4.87 21.88
CA LEU A 165 2.56 -5.30 20.49
C LEU A 165 3.95 -5.03 19.91
N VAL A 166 4.69 -4.07 20.45
CA VAL A 166 6.04 -3.70 19.96
C VAL A 166 7.00 -3.53 21.12
N TRP A 167 8.20 -4.06 20.95
CA TRP A 167 9.18 -4.20 22.03
C TRP A 167 10.59 -3.96 21.49
N THR A 168 11.51 -3.59 22.37
CA THR A 168 12.93 -3.50 22.04
C THR A 168 13.74 -4.29 23.05
N LEU A 169 14.61 -5.18 22.56
CA LEU A 169 15.53 -5.96 23.40
C LEU A 169 16.80 -5.19 23.75
N THR A 170 17.20 -4.25 22.88
CA THR A 170 18.43 -3.47 23.03
C THR A 170 18.21 -2.19 23.85
N GLY A 171 16.96 -1.72 23.95
CA GLY A 171 16.63 -0.43 24.56
C GLY A 171 17.02 0.77 23.70
N LEU A 172 17.47 0.54 22.47
CA LEU A 172 17.83 1.63 21.54
C LEU A 172 16.57 2.19 20.87
N THR A 173 16.55 3.52 20.73
CA THR A 173 15.52 4.20 19.94
C THR A 173 15.59 3.74 18.49
N ASP A 174 14.44 3.64 17.83
CA ASP A 174 14.29 3.15 16.44
C ASP A 174 14.65 1.67 16.20
N HIS A 175 14.79 0.87 17.26
CA HIS A 175 15.02 -0.57 17.23
C HIS A 175 13.91 -1.35 17.92
N TYR A 176 12.66 -0.94 17.69
CA TYR A 176 11.49 -1.69 18.11
C TYR A 176 11.14 -2.74 17.05
N GLU A 177 10.77 -3.92 17.53
CA GLU A 177 10.34 -5.07 16.74
C GLU A 177 8.94 -5.48 17.19
N GLU A 178 8.24 -6.23 16.34
CA GLU A 178 6.95 -6.81 16.69
C GLU A 178 7.11 -7.84 17.81
N GLY A 179 6.19 -7.83 18.78
CA GLY A 179 6.26 -8.68 19.97
C GLY A 179 6.32 -10.18 19.65
N ASP A 180 5.67 -10.60 18.57
CA ASP A 180 5.66 -12.00 18.14
C ASP A 180 7.07 -12.49 17.76
N PHE A 181 7.92 -11.64 17.16
CA PHE A 181 9.31 -12.01 16.84
C PHE A 181 10.15 -12.24 18.09
N ILE A 182 9.84 -11.57 19.20
CA ILE A 182 10.54 -11.79 20.46
C ILE A 182 10.17 -13.15 21.04
N VAL A 183 8.89 -13.54 20.95
CA VAL A 183 8.44 -14.88 21.37
C VAL A 183 9.13 -15.95 20.52
N GLU A 184 9.21 -15.76 19.20
CA GLU A 184 9.94 -16.66 18.30
C GLU A 184 11.43 -16.74 18.63
N PHE A 185 12.07 -15.60 18.92
CA PHE A 185 13.47 -15.56 19.34
C PHE A 185 13.72 -16.40 20.61
N PHE A 186 12.87 -16.27 21.62
CA PHE A 186 12.99 -17.07 22.86
C PHE A 186 12.67 -18.54 22.63
N ASN A 187 11.67 -18.87 21.81
CA ASN A 187 11.37 -20.25 21.45
C ASN A 187 12.59 -20.92 20.81
N ARG A 188 13.29 -20.22 19.92
CA ARG A 188 14.51 -20.71 19.27
C ARG A 188 15.69 -20.89 20.23
N LEU A 189 15.76 -20.13 21.32
CA LEU A 189 16.81 -20.32 22.35
C LEU A 189 16.58 -21.58 23.20
N LEU A 190 15.37 -22.14 23.20
CA LEU A 190 15.00 -23.33 23.96
C LEU A 190 15.15 -24.63 23.14
N GLU A 191 15.41 -24.53 21.83
CA GLU A 191 15.74 -25.64 20.93
C GLU A 191 17.23 -26.02 21.00
#